data_AF-A0ABD3XY74-F1
#
_entry.id   AF-A0ABD3XY74-F1
#
_cell.length_a   1.000
_cell.length_b   1.000
_cell.length_c   1.000
_cell.angle_alpha   90.00
_cell.angle_beta   90.00
_cell.angle_gamma   90.00
#
_symmetry.space_group_name_H-M   'P 1'
#
loop_
_entity.id
_entity.type
_entity.pdbx_description
1 polymer ?
#
loop_
_entity_poly.entity_id
_entity_poly.type
_entity_poly.pdbx_seq_one_letter_code
_entity_poly.pdbx_strand_id
1 'polypeptide(L)'
;MVFLQSEGEQRFPKFIPPCDLNQHISHFILSVRKKGGDEFEPLSLRGMISSIDCYLRTKSYGVSILNDIKFDKSRSVLKMKLKDLN
;
A
#
# COMPACT_ATOMS: atom_id res chain seq x y z
N MET A 1 1.88 -12.16 3.34
CA MET A 1 0.97 -11.07 2.92
C MET A 1 -0.43 -11.39 3.40
N VAL A 2 -0.64 -11.25 4.72
CA VAL A 2 -1.89 -11.65 5.39
C VAL A 2 -3.09 -10.78 4.95
N PHE A 3 -2.83 -9.50 4.63
CA PHE A 3 -3.87 -8.56 4.20
C PHE A 3 -4.52 -8.88 2.85
N LEU A 4 -3.74 -9.23 1.82
CA LEU A 4 -4.32 -9.59 0.51
C LEU A 4 -5.21 -10.83 0.64
N GLN A 5 -4.76 -11.81 1.43
CA GLN A 5 -5.53 -13.02 1.69
C GLN A 5 -6.83 -12.72 2.44
N SER A 6 -6.85 -11.75 3.37
CA SER A 6 -8.09 -11.34 4.04
C SER A 6 -9.07 -10.63 3.11
N GLU A 7 -8.59 -10.01 2.03
CA GLU A 7 -9.40 -9.42 0.96
C GLU A 7 -9.79 -10.45 -0.12
N GLY A 8 -9.52 -11.74 0.09
CA GLY A 8 -9.81 -12.82 -0.88
C GLY A 8 -8.81 -12.92 -2.04
N GLU A 9 -7.76 -12.12 -2.05
CA GLU A 9 -6.72 -12.15 -3.09
C GLU A 9 -5.68 -13.23 -2.81
N GLN A 10 -5.66 -14.25 -3.67
CA GLN A 10 -4.78 -15.42 -3.56
C GLN A 10 -3.52 -15.31 -4.43
N ARG A 11 -3.50 -14.38 -5.39
CA ARG A 11 -2.35 -14.16 -6.27
C ARG A 11 -1.18 -13.59 -5.48
N PHE A 12 0.05 -13.94 -5.86
CA PHE A 12 1.21 -13.22 -5.35
C PHE A 12 1.20 -11.78 -5.90
N PRO A 13 1.61 -10.79 -5.10
CA PRO A 13 1.58 -9.37 -5.48
C PRO A 13 2.22 -9.06 -6.81
N LYS A 14 3.33 -9.75 -7.13
CA LYS A 14 4.05 -9.57 -8.39
C LYS A 14 3.25 -9.98 -9.63
N PHE A 15 2.18 -10.76 -9.46
CA PHE A 15 1.29 -11.23 -10.52
C PHE A 15 -0.06 -10.50 -10.53
N ILE A 16 -0.31 -9.61 -9.57
CA ILE A 16 -1.52 -8.78 -9.55
C ILE A 16 -1.31 -7.64 -10.56
N PRO A 17 -2.27 -7.35 -11.45
CA PRO A 17 -2.20 -6.18 -12.33
C PRO A 17 -2.06 -4.86 -11.54
N PRO A 18 -1.36 -3.84 -12.08
CA PRO A 18 -1.18 -2.58 -11.36
C PRO A 18 -2.47 -1.90 -10.91
N CYS A 19 -3.55 -2.00 -11.71
CA CYS A 19 -4.86 -1.41 -11.35
C CYS A 19 -5.46 -2.09 -10.11
N ASP A 20 -5.54 -3.42 -10.10
CA ASP A 20 -5.99 -4.21 -8.96
C ASP A 20 -5.11 -3.97 -7.73
N LEU A 21 -3.78 -3.97 -7.91
CA LEU A 21 -2.86 -3.76 -6.80
C LEU A 21 -2.97 -2.34 -6.24
N ASN A 22 -3.20 -1.33 -7.08
CA ASN A 22 -3.48 0.03 -6.65
C ASN A 22 -4.76 0.12 -5.79
N GLN A 23 -5.80 -0.66 -6.11
CA GLN A 23 -6.98 -0.77 -5.26
C GLN A 23 -6.63 -1.36 -3.89
N HIS A 24 -5.97 -2.53 -3.87
CA HIS A 24 -5.63 -3.22 -2.62
C HIS A 24 -4.71 -2.39 -1.72
N ILE A 25 -3.71 -1.71 -2.28
CA ILE A 25 -2.81 -0.86 -1.49
C ILE A 25 -3.57 0.36 -0.95
N SER A 26 -4.50 0.94 -1.70
CA SER A 26 -5.33 2.05 -1.18
C SER A 26 -6.19 1.61 0.00
N HIS A 27 -6.80 0.42 -0.06
CA HIS A 27 -7.55 -0.15 1.06
C HIS A 27 -6.65 -0.44 2.26
N PHE A 28 -5.48 -1.03 2.02
CA PHE A 28 -4.50 -1.28 3.07
C PHE A 28 -4.13 0.00 3.80
N ILE A 29 -3.83 1.08 3.06
CA ILE A 29 -3.48 2.38 3.63
C ILE A 29 -4.61 2.87 4.53
N LEU A 30 -5.88 2.76 4.13
CA LEU A 30 -7.02 3.22 4.94
C LEU A 30 -7.22 2.37 6.20
N SER A 31 -7.12 1.05 6.07
CA SER A 31 -7.50 0.09 7.11
C SER A 31 -6.40 -0.20 8.13
N VAL A 32 -5.12 0.04 7.81
CA VAL A 32 -4.01 -0.32 8.68
C VAL A 32 -4.01 0.51 9.98
N ARG A 33 -3.90 -0.18 11.13
CA ARG A 33 -3.89 0.36 12.50
C ARG A 33 -2.86 -0.38 13.36
N LYS A 34 -2.39 0.25 14.44
CA LYS A 34 -1.55 -0.39 15.45
C LYS A 34 -2.34 -1.50 16.16
N LYS A 35 -1.63 -2.37 16.89
CA LYS A 35 -2.24 -3.48 17.66
C LYS A 35 -3.31 -3.02 18.68
N GLY A 36 -3.26 -1.76 19.13
CA GLY A 36 -4.26 -1.14 20.02
C GLY A 36 -5.44 -0.47 19.30
N GLY A 37 -5.48 -0.48 17.97
CA GLY A 37 -6.50 0.25 17.19
C GLY A 37 -6.12 1.70 16.86
N ASP A 38 -5.09 2.24 17.50
CA ASP A 38 -4.58 3.59 17.21
C ASP A 38 -3.99 3.70 15.80
N GLU A 39 -3.99 4.93 15.29
CA GLU A 39 -3.33 5.24 14.04
C GLU A 39 -1.79 5.16 14.13
N PHE A 40 -1.18 4.89 12.99
CA PHE A 40 0.27 5.02 12.84
C PHE A 40 0.68 6.47 12.72
N GLU A 41 1.91 6.78 13.16
CA GLU A 41 2.50 8.07 12.86
C GLU A 41 2.72 8.21 11.33
N PRO A 42 2.67 9.44 10.78
CA PRO A 42 2.84 9.68 9.35
C PRO A 42 4.10 9.01 8.76
N LEU A 43 5.24 9.16 9.43
CA LEU A 43 6.51 8.58 8.98
C LEU A 43 6.51 7.06 9.00
N SER A 44 5.87 6.46 10.01
CA SER A 44 5.73 5.00 10.13
C SER A 44 4.88 4.45 8.98
N LEU A 45 3.72 5.06 8.71
CA LEU A 45 2.84 4.63 7.61
C LEU A 45 3.54 4.77 6.25
N ARG A 46 4.23 5.89 6.01
CA ARG A 46 5.01 6.09 4.79
C ARG A 46 6.16 5.09 4.65
N GLY A 47 6.79 4.73 5.77
CA GLY A 47 7.81 3.69 5.84
C GLY A 47 7.28 2.33 5.37
N MET A 48 6.09 1.93 5.83
CA MET A 48 5.45 0.68 5.39
C MET A 48 5.23 0.63 3.88
N ILE A 49 4.69 1.71 3.29
CA ILE A 49 4.47 1.76 1.84
C ILE A 49 5.80 1.72 1.07
N SER A 50 6.84 2.37 1.59
CA SER A 50 8.19 2.31 1.02
C SER A 50 8.76 0.88 1.06
N SER A 51 8.51 0.13 2.13
CA SER A 51 8.91 -1.28 2.22
C SER A 51 8.17 -2.17 1.21
N ILE A 52 6.87 -1.93 0.98
CA ILE A 52 6.10 -2.67 -0.03
C ILE A 52 6.61 -2.34 -1.44
N ASP A 53 6.83 -1.06 -1.76
CA ASP A 53 7.41 -0.63 -3.04
C ASP A 53 8.78 -1.26 -3.29
N CYS A 54 9.65 -1.26 -2.26
CA CYS A 54 10.95 -1.90 -2.32
C CYS A 54 10.81 -3.41 -2.61
N TYR A 55 9.92 -4.10 -1.90
CA TYR A 55 9.65 -5.52 -2.12
C TYR A 55 9.22 -5.79 -3.58
N LEU A 56 8.27 -5.02 -4.13
CA LEU A 56 7.83 -5.19 -5.52
C LEU A 56 8.95 -4.97 -6.52
N ARG A 57 9.83 -3.98 -6.28
CA ARG A 57 11.03 -3.75 -7.09
C ARG A 57 11.98 -4.96 -7.06
N THR A 58 12.20 -5.58 -5.89
CA THR A 58 13.02 -6.81 -5.81
C THR A 58 12.40 -8.01 -6.54
N LYS A 59 11.10 -7.96 -6.83
CA LYS A 59 10.38 -8.99 -7.60
C LYS A 59 10.18 -8.61 -9.07
N SER A 60 10.89 -7.59 -9.55
CA SER A 60 10.83 -7.11 -10.92
C SER A 60 9.41 -6.77 -11.39
N TYR A 61 8.59 -6.19 -10.50
CA TYR A 61 7.20 -5.84 -10.80
C TYR A 61 7.06 -4.76 -11.89
N GLY A 62 8.11 -3.99 -12.15
CA GLY A 62 8.22 -3.07 -13.29
C GLY A 62 7.55 -1.70 -13.11
N VAL A 63 6.77 -1.50 -12.05
CA VAL A 63 6.11 -0.22 -11.74
C VAL A 63 6.23 0.09 -10.24
N SER A 64 6.33 1.37 -9.88
CA SER A 64 6.53 1.83 -8.51
C SER A 64 5.24 2.38 -7.90
N ILE A 65 4.92 1.97 -6.67
CA ILE A 65 3.76 2.49 -5.93
C ILE A 65 3.91 3.99 -5.67
N LEU A 66 5.13 4.46 -5.36
CA LEU A 66 5.35 5.84 -4.93
C LEU A 66 5.49 6.82 -6.09
N ASN A 67 5.88 6.34 -7.27
CA ASN A 67 6.30 7.19 -8.39
C ASN A 67 5.44 7.03 -9.64
N ASP A 68 4.82 5.88 -9.87
CA ASP A 68 4.10 5.59 -11.11
C ASP A 68 2.67 6.16 -11.09
N ILE A 69 2.14 6.49 -12.27
CA ILE A 69 0.75 6.97 -12.45
C ILE A 69 -0.26 5.84 -12.26
N LYS A 70 0.11 4.58 -12.49
CA LYS A 70 -0.76 3.42 -12.26
C LYS A 70 -1.15 3.23 -10.79
N PHE A 71 -0.46 3.92 -9.86
CA PHE A 71 -0.73 3.93 -8.43
C PHE A 71 -1.29 5.26 -7.91
N ASP A 72 -1.92 6.06 -8.78
CA ASP A 72 -2.51 7.35 -8.45
C ASP A 72 -3.42 7.34 -7.20
N LYS A 73 -4.30 6.34 -7.09
CA LYS A 73 -5.27 6.17 -6.01
C LYS A 73 -4.56 5.89 -4.70
N SER A 74 -3.65 4.93 -4.67
CA SER A 74 -2.82 4.62 -3.50
C SER A 74 -2.05 5.85 -3.03
N ARG A 75 -1.44 6.59 -3.96
CA ARG A 75 -0.69 7.81 -3.64
C ARG A 75 -1.59 8.93 -3.12
N SER A 76 -2.78 9.09 -3.69
CA SER A 76 -3.76 10.10 -3.26
C SER A 76 -4.29 9.80 -1.87
N VAL A 77 -4.66 8.55 -1.61
CA VAL A 77 -5.11 8.06 -0.31
C VAL A 77 -4.00 8.16 0.74
N LEU A 78 -2.76 7.81 0.39
CA LEU A 78 -1.61 7.99 1.28
C LEU A 78 -1.43 9.46 1.65
N LYS A 79 -1.45 10.37 0.67
CA LYS A 79 -1.32 11.82 0.93
C LYS A 79 -2.45 12.36 1.81
N MET A 80 -3.68 11.94 1.55
CA MET A 80 -4.84 12.32 2.37
C MET A 80 -4.66 11.84 3.81
N LYS A 81 -4.41 10.54 4.00
CA LYS A 81 -4.25 9.96 5.33
C LYS A 81 -3.08 10.56 6.10
N LEU A 82 -1.95 10.84 5.45
CA LEU A 82 -0.82 11.50 6.11
C LEU A 82 -1.13 12.93 6.56
N LYS A 83 -2.05 13.64 5.89
CA LYS A 83 -2.51 14.96 6.33
C LYS A 83 -3.42 14.87 7.54
N ASP A 84 -4.26 13.84 7.61
CA ASP A 84 -5.18 13.63 8.74
C ASP A 84 -4.46 13.16 10.02
N LEU A 85 -3.22 12.67 9.88
CA LEU A 85 -2.36 12.19 10.96
C LEU A 85 -1.39 13.25 11.51
N ASN A 86 -1.39 14.46 10.92
CA ASN A 86 -0.60 15.62 11.34
C ASN A 86 -1.45 16.54 12.23
#